data_AF-A0AAU0M5G4-F1
#
_entry.id   AF-A0AAU0M5G4-F1
#
_cell.length_a   1.000
_cell.length_b   1.000
_cell.length_c   1.000
_cell.angle_alpha   90.00
_cell.angle_beta   90.00
_cell.angle_gamma   90.00
#
_symmetry.space_group_name_H-M   'P 1'
#
loop_
_entity.id
_entity.type
_entity.pdbx_description
1 polymer ?
#
loop_
_entity_poly.entity_id
_entity_poly.type
_entity_poly.pdbx_seq_one_letter_code
_entity_poly.pdbx_strand_id
1 'polypeptide(L)'
;MGTEIARYAAFAESPDGGNPAGVVLNAAGLSDDRMQQIAADVGYSETAFVFPGAPDVADRDRAERRYRVRYWSPAAEVPFCGHATVATAVALAERDGVGPMVFDTPAGAIPITTIRASSGAIDVAMTSVEPSVRTIAPDVLTQLLDFLGLEAADIDERFPPREAYAGNWHPILVLQDAGVFHQFRFAPSAIAALMQAQGWTGTVTVLHEAGADDFLARNLFPVGRITEDPATGSAAASTGAYLRALGYASGGSRITIHQGAHVGRPSLLTVNVPTRGGITVTGSASPIGAEPSSGQNDTTRYSGNITGVLARVYVNDLDAALPLYERLTGDHAPHRFTYGTMRLATVGTFLIIQGAPAEVRTHATTVTVRDIGTVVDAIAGAGGTLLEGPAPGPNGARLIARHPDGNVVEYIEIIEG
;
A
#
# COMPACT_ATOMS: atom_id res chain seq x y z
N MET A 1 -25.77 -22.06 14.57
CA MET A 1 -24.29 -22.04 14.57
C MET A 1 -23.86 -20.80 13.80
N GLY A 2 -22.91 -20.03 14.32
CA GLY A 2 -22.44 -18.81 13.66
C GLY A 2 -21.69 -19.13 12.36
N THR A 3 -21.75 -18.23 11.38
CA THR A 3 -20.93 -18.30 10.16
C THR A 3 -19.46 -18.07 10.54
N GLU A 4 -18.60 -19.04 10.24
CA GLU A 4 -17.16 -18.90 10.44
C GLU A 4 -16.58 -17.99 9.36
N ILE A 5 -15.80 -17.00 9.79
CA ILE A 5 -15.16 -16.01 8.92
C ILE A 5 -13.66 -16.09 9.15
N ALA A 6 -12.93 -16.60 8.17
CA ALA A 6 -11.48 -16.56 8.15
C ALA A 6 -11.02 -15.20 7.60
N ARG A 7 -9.84 -14.75 8.01
CA ARG A 7 -9.24 -13.48 7.60
C ARG A 7 -7.83 -13.76 7.11
N TYR A 8 -7.50 -13.27 5.93
CA TYR A 8 -6.19 -13.46 5.31
C TYR A 8 -5.67 -12.14 4.76
N ALA A 9 -4.36 -11.96 4.76
CA ALA A 9 -3.68 -10.95 3.98
C ALA A 9 -3.06 -11.62 2.75
N ALA A 10 -3.51 -11.24 1.55
CA ALA A 10 -2.98 -11.76 0.29
C ALA A 10 -1.85 -10.86 -0.26
N PHE A 11 -0.91 -11.45 -1.00
CA PHE A 11 0.25 -10.76 -1.58
C PHE A 11 1.15 -10.09 -0.54
N ALA A 12 1.19 -10.58 0.70
CA ALA A 12 2.00 -9.96 1.75
C ALA A 12 3.50 -10.13 1.48
N GLU A 13 4.25 -9.02 1.49
CA GLU A 13 5.72 -9.03 1.43
C GLU A 13 6.35 -9.19 2.83
N SER A 14 5.62 -8.75 3.86
CA SER A 14 6.01 -8.85 5.27
C SER A 14 4.80 -9.27 6.12
N PRO A 15 4.98 -9.64 7.41
CA PRO A 15 3.87 -10.03 8.29
C PRO A 15 2.75 -8.99 8.41
N ASP A 16 3.13 -7.70 8.37
CA ASP A 16 2.21 -6.56 8.41
C ASP A 16 1.86 -6.07 6.98
N GLY A 17 2.15 -6.86 5.96
CA GLY A 17 1.91 -6.55 4.55
C GLY A 17 0.60 -7.12 4.02
N GLY A 18 0.38 -6.95 2.72
CA GLY A 18 -0.71 -7.62 2.01
C GLY A 18 -2.02 -6.84 1.97
N ASN A 19 -2.93 -7.35 1.14
CA ASN A 19 -4.28 -6.86 1.00
C ASN A 19 -5.25 -7.77 1.79
N PRO A 20 -5.88 -7.27 2.87
CA PRO A 20 -6.73 -8.09 3.73
C PRO A 20 -8.05 -8.46 3.05
N ALA A 21 -8.46 -9.72 3.19
CA ALA A 21 -9.72 -10.24 2.69
C ALA A 21 -10.42 -11.12 3.74
N GLY A 22 -11.75 -11.00 3.80
CA GLY A 22 -12.59 -11.95 4.51
C GLY A 22 -12.85 -13.19 3.64
N VAL A 23 -12.90 -14.37 4.25
CA VAL A 23 -13.23 -15.63 3.56
C VAL A 23 -14.25 -16.42 4.36
N VAL A 24 -15.40 -16.67 3.77
CA VAL A 24 -16.44 -17.58 4.29
C VAL A 24 -16.40 -18.86 3.47
N LEU A 25 -15.76 -19.90 4.01
CA LEU A 25 -15.54 -21.18 3.33
C LEU A 25 -16.81 -22.03 3.11
N ASN A 26 -17.91 -21.68 3.78
CA ASN A 26 -19.21 -22.31 3.60
C ASN A 26 -20.34 -21.27 3.71
N ALA A 27 -20.77 -20.77 2.56
CA ALA A 27 -21.86 -19.80 2.42
C ALA A 27 -23.23 -20.45 2.19
N ALA A 28 -23.37 -21.77 2.43
CA ALA A 28 -24.65 -22.47 2.24
C ALA A 28 -25.78 -21.84 3.07
N GLY A 29 -26.89 -21.51 2.41
CA GLY A 29 -28.07 -20.94 3.05
C GLY A 29 -27.96 -19.45 3.43
N LEU A 30 -26.88 -18.76 3.07
CA LEU A 30 -26.79 -17.31 3.24
C LEU A 30 -27.56 -16.58 2.13
N SER A 31 -28.40 -15.62 2.52
CA SER A 31 -29.01 -14.67 1.60
C SER A 31 -28.03 -13.57 1.20
N ASP A 32 -28.33 -12.88 0.09
CA ASP A 32 -27.53 -11.74 -0.38
C ASP A 32 -27.43 -10.64 0.68
N ASP A 33 -28.53 -10.31 1.36
CA ASP A 33 -28.54 -9.35 2.48
C ASP A 33 -27.60 -9.79 3.60
N ARG A 34 -27.54 -11.09 3.91
CA ARG A 34 -26.67 -11.60 4.98
C ARG A 34 -25.20 -11.55 4.57
N MET A 35 -24.88 -11.85 3.32
CA MET A 35 -23.51 -11.74 2.80
C MET A 35 -23.05 -10.28 2.76
N GLN A 36 -23.91 -9.36 2.33
CA GLN A 36 -23.65 -7.92 2.38
C GLN A 36 -23.38 -7.43 3.81
N GLN A 37 -24.20 -7.85 4.78
CA GLN A 37 -24.00 -7.50 6.19
C GLN A 37 -22.67 -8.05 6.73
N ILE A 38 -22.34 -9.31 6.42
CA ILE A 38 -21.06 -9.90 6.84
C ILE A 38 -19.87 -9.13 6.25
N ALA A 39 -19.91 -8.79 4.96
CA ALA A 39 -18.84 -8.02 4.33
C ALA A 39 -18.68 -6.63 4.96
N ALA A 40 -19.80 -5.97 5.28
CA ALA A 40 -19.79 -4.69 6.00
C ALA A 40 -19.21 -4.82 7.43
N ASP A 41 -19.58 -5.88 8.16
CA ASP A 41 -19.09 -6.16 9.52
C ASP A 41 -17.59 -6.52 9.54
N VAL A 42 -17.10 -7.23 8.51
CA VAL A 42 -15.68 -7.56 8.34
C VAL A 42 -14.85 -6.31 8.08
N GLY A 43 -15.38 -5.37 7.28
CA GLY A 43 -14.80 -4.04 7.10
C GLY A 43 -13.53 -3.99 6.22
N TYR A 44 -13.14 -5.10 5.59
CA TYR A 44 -12.10 -5.13 4.55
C TYR A 44 -12.66 -4.71 3.19
N SER A 45 -11.80 -4.51 2.19
CA SER A 45 -12.23 -4.09 0.85
C SER A 45 -13.19 -5.12 0.24
N GLU A 46 -12.89 -6.42 0.39
CA GLU A 46 -13.77 -7.50 -0.05
C GLU A 46 -13.80 -8.70 0.91
N THR A 47 -14.95 -9.38 0.93
CA THR A 47 -15.15 -10.69 1.54
C THR A 47 -15.63 -11.68 0.48
N ALA A 48 -14.95 -12.83 0.39
CA ALA A 48 -15.30 -13.92 -0.52
C ALA A 48 -16.18 -14.97 0.18
N PHE A 49 -17.20 -15.44 -0.53
CA PHE A 49 -18.17 -16.42 -0.06
C PHE A 49 -18.12 -17.66 -0.96
N VAL A 50 -17.65 -18.76 -0.39
CA VAL A 50 -17.56 -20.05 -1.08
C VAL A 50 -18.85 -20.80 -0.86
N PHE A 51 -19.57 -21.04 -1.94
CA PHE A 51 -20.74 -21.90 -1.93
C PHE A 51 -20.28 -23.34 -2.16
N PRO A 52 -20.83 -24.31 -1.42
CA PRO A 52 -20.64 -25.70 -1.78
C PRO A 52 -21.08 -25.90 -3.24
N GLY A 53 -20.18 -26.38 -4.08
CA GLY A 53 -20.59 -27.02 -5.32
C GLY A 53 -21.34 -28.29 -4.93
N ALA A 54 -22.51 -28.55 -5.53
CA ALA A 54 -22.99 -29.92 -5.59
C ALA A 54 -21.84 -30.74 -6.21
N PRO A 55 -21.28 -31.78 -5.56
CA PRO A 55 -20.58 -32.76 -6.34
C PRO A 55 -21.63 -33.29 -7.31
N ASP A 56 -21.40 -33.16 -8.61
CA ASP A 56 -22.04 -34.13 -9.50
C ASP A 56 -21.45 -35.46 -9.05
N VAL A 57 -22.23 -36.20 -8.26
CA VAL A 57 -21.81 -37.42 -7.53
C VAL A 57 -21.35 -38.52 -8.52
N ALA A 58 -21.47 -38.27 -9.82
CA ALA A 58 -21.08 -39.15 -10.90
C ALA A 58 -19.59 -39.13 -11.28
N ASP A 59 -18.76 -38.18 -10.80
CA ASP A 59 -17.40 -38.03 -11.38
C ASP A 59 -16.33 -37.69 -10.34
N ARG A 60 -16.00 -38.67 -9.49
CA ARG A 60 -14.86 -38.60 -8.57
C ARG A 60 -13.49 -38.65 -9.26
N ASP A 61 -13.46 -38.76 -10.59
CA ASP A 61 -12.26 -38.80 -11.43
C ASP A 61 -11.88 -37.43 -12.02
N ARG A 62 -12.58 -36.33 -11.65
CA ARG A 62 -12.17 -34.99 -12.08
C ARG A 62 -10.86 -34.56 -11.43
N ALA A 63 -9.84 -34.38 -12.28
CA ALA A 63 -8.52 -33.86 -11.92
C ALA A 63 -8.53 -32.41 -11.37
N GLU A 64 -9.63 -31.66 -11.53
CA GLU A 64 -9.75 -30.26 -11.11
C GLU A 64 -10.96 -30.03 -10.19
N ARG A 65 -10.71 -29.42 -9.02
CA ARG A 65 -11.75 -29.06 -8.04
C ARG A 65 -12.49 -27.80 -8.49
N ARG A 66 -13.81 -27.74 -8.33
CA ARG A 66 -14.61 -26.59 -8.77
C ARG A 66 -15.47 -26.04 -7.64
N TYR A 67 -15.42 -24.72 -7.44
CA TYR A 67 -16.14 -24.02 -6.39
C TYR A 67 -16.91 -22.84 -6.96
N ARG A 68 -18.13 -22.58 -6.49
CA ARG A 68 -18.84 -21.33 -6.78
C ARG A 68 -18.43 -20.29 -5.74
N VAL A 69 -17.95 -19.14 -6.20
CA VAL A 69 -17.47 -18.06 -5.33
C VAL A 69 -18.12 -16.74 -5.73
N ARG A 70 -18.58 -15.98 -4.73
CA ARG A 70 -19.08 -14.60 -4.91
C ARG A 70 -18.32 -13.66 -3.97
N TYR A 71 -18.25 -12.38 -4.32
CA TYR A 71 -17.44 -11.39 -3.62
C TYR A 71 -18.30 -10.18 -3.25
N TRP A 72 -18.19 -9.70 -2.02
CA TRP A 72 -18.85 -8.46 -1.59
C TRP A 72 -17.83 -7.48 -1.03
N SER A 73 -17.94 -6.25 -1.48
CA SER A 73 -17.43 -5.11 -0.74
C SER A 73 -18.39 -4.75 0.41
N PRO A 74 -17.99 -3.86 1.34
CA PRO A 74 -18.91 -3.34 2.36
C PRO A 74 -20.17 -2.66 1.81
N ALA A 75 -20.19 -2.27 0.53
CA ALA A 75 -21.29 -1.53 -0.09
C ALA A 75 -22.13 -2.33 -1.09
N ALA A 76 -21.53 -3.27 -1.83
CA ALA A 76 -22.20 -4.03 -2.89
C ALA A 76 -21.44 -5.32 -3.26
N GLU A 77 -22.12 -6.24 -3.94
CA GLU A 77 -21.48 -7.36 -4.65
C GLU A 77 -20.57 -6.84 -5.76
N VAL A 78 -19.41 -7.46 -5.91
CA VAL A 78 -18.49 -7.23 -7.03
C VAL A 78 -18.30 -8.53 -7.82
N PRO A 79 -18.18 -8.47 -9.15
CA PRO A 79 -18.16 -9.67 -9.98
C PRO A 79 -16.89 -10.51 -9.81
N PHE A 80 -15.79 -9.89 -9.36
CA PHE A 80 -14.49 -10.53 -9.13
C PHE A 80 -13.60 -9.63 -8.26
N CYS A 81 -12.78 -10.24 -7.40
CA CYS A 81 -11.69 -9.57 -6.69
C CYS A 81 -10.46 -10.48 -6.59
N GLY A 82 -9.30 -9.99 -7.07
CA GLY A 82 -8.08 -10.79 -7.18
C GLY A 82 -7.50 -11.24 -5.84
N HIS A 83 -7.30 -10.32 -4.89
CA HIS A 83 -6.69 -10.67 -3.59
C HIS A 83 -7.61 -11.57 -2.75
N ALA A 84 -8.94 -11.34 -2.80
CA ALA A 84 -9.91 -12.21 -2.15
C ALA A 84 -9.96 -13.60 -2.80
N THR A 85 -9.73 -13.69 -4.12
CA THR A 85 -9.56 -14.98 -4.82
C THR A 85 -8.32 -15.72 -4.33
N VAL A 86 -7.17 -15.04 -4.22
CA VAL A 86 -5.93 -15.64 -3.70
C VAL A 86 -6.11 -16.10 -2.25
N ALA A 87 -6.66 -15.26 -1.38
CA ALA A 87 -6.98 -15.61 0.01
C ALA A 87 -7.87 -16.86 0.09
N THR A 88 -8.94 -16.91 -0.73
CA THR A 88 -9.86 -18.05 -0.77
C THR A 88 -9.18 -19.32 -1.27
N ALA A 89 -8.34 -19.22 -2.30
CA ALA A 89 -7.60 -20.36 -2.84
C ALA A 89 -6.58 -20.93 -1.84
N VAL A 90 -5.89 -20.07 -1.08
CA VAL A 90 -5.03 -20.51 0.03
C VAL A 90 -5.85 -21.22 1.09
N ALA A 91 -6.94 -20.63 1.56
CA ALA A 91 -7.78 -21.22 2.60
C ALA A 91 -8.36 -22.59 2.19
N LEU A 92 -8.78 -22.74 0.92
CA LEU A 92 -9.22 -24.02 0.37
C LEU A 92 -8.07 -25.01 0.21
N ALA A 93 -6.88 -24.57 -0.20
CA ALA A 93 -5.72 -25.44 -0.32
C ALA A 93 -5.16 -25.90 1.05
N GLU A 94 -5.31 -25.10 2.11
CA GLU A 94 -5.02 -25.50 3.48
C GLU A 94 -6.00 -26.56 3.98
N ARG A 95 -7.29 -26.42 3.65
CA ARG A 95 -8.35 -27.38 4.05
C ARG A 95 -8.30 -28.69 3.25
N ASP A 96 -8.14 -28.58 1.94
CA ASP A 96 -8.39 -29.68 0.99
C ASP A 96 -7.12 -30.16 0.26
N GLY A 97 -5.96 -29.52 0.50
CA GLY A 97 -4.68 -29.80 -0.17
C GLY A 97 -4.42 -28.92 -1.40
N VAL A 98 -3.17 -28.85 -1.86
CA VAL A 98 -2.78 -28.10 -3.06
C VAL A 98 -3.17 -28.83 -4.35
N GLY A 99 -3.26 -28.09 -5.46
CA GLY A 99 -3.62 -28.60 -6.78
C GLY A 99 -4.46 -27.62 -7.59
N PRO A 100 -4.80 -27.96 -8.85
CA PRO A 100 -5.62 -27.11 -9.70
C PRO A 100 -7.06 -27.02 -9.17
N MET A 101 -7.65 -25.83 -9.34
CA MET A 101 -9.04 -25.56 -9.01
C MET A 101 -9.62 -24.49 -9.94
N VAL A 102 -10.95 -24.45 -10.06
CA VAL A 102 -11.67 -23.44 -10.83
C VAL A 102 -12.71 -22.78 -9.94
N PHE A 103 -12.71 -21.45 -9.90
CA PHE A 103 -13.77 -20.68 -9.25
C PHE A 103 -14.78 -20.20 -10.29
N ASP A 104 -16.03 -20.61 -10.15
CA ASP A 104 -17.15 -20.04 -10.90
C ASP A 104 -17.61 -18.77 -10.21
N THR A 105 -17.37 -17.63 -10.87
CA THR A 105 -17.67 -16.29 -10.38
C THR A 105 -18.67 -15.59 -11.31
N PRO A 106 -19.31 -14.48 -10.90
CA PRO A 106 -20.10 -13.66 -11.82
C PRO A 106 -19.31 -13.11 -13.01
N ALA A 107 -17.99 -12.96 -12.89
CA ALA A 107 -17.09 -12.59 -14.00
C ALA A 107 -16.71 -13.77 -14.93
N GLY A 108 -17.17 -14.98 -14.63
CA GLY A 108 -16.84 -16.21 -15.35
C GLY A 108 -15.98 -17.19 -14.54
N ALA A 109 -15.52 -18.25 -15.20
CA ALA A 109 -14.68 -19.27 -14.60
C ALA A 109 -13.22 -18.79 -14.50
N ILE A 110 -12.65 -18.87 -13.30
CA ILE A 110 -11.28 -18.44 -12.99
C ILE A 110 -10.44 -19.68 -12.67
N PRO A 111 -9.55 -20.12 -13.59
CA PRO A 111 -8.64 -21.22 -13.33
C PRO A 111 -7.52 -20.77 -12.40
N ILE A 112 -7.25 -21.60 -11.39
CA ILE A 112 -6.31 -21.32 -10.31
C ILE A 112 -5.43 -22.55 -10.10
N THR A 113 -4.12 -22.32 -10.01
CA THR A 113 -3.17 -23.35 -9.64
C THR A 113 -2.61 -23.04 -8.27
N THR A 114 -2.69 -24.00 -7.35
CA THR A 114 -2.06 -23.89 -6.03
C THR A 114 -0.90 -24.86 -5.91
N ILE A 115 0.25 -24.38 -5.42
CA ILE A 115 1.46 -25.17 -5.22
C ILE A 115 2.01 -24.87 -3.83
N ARG A 116 2.50 -25.89 -3.13
CA ARG A 116 3.24 -25.68 -1.87
C ARG A 116 4.68 -25.31 -2.22
N ALA A 117 5.09 -24.10 -1.88
CA ALA A 117 6.46 -23.65 -2.00
C ALA A 117 7.37 -24.41 -1.01
N SER A 118 8.68 -24.41 -1.27
CA SER A 118 9.68 -25.01 -0.36
C SER A 118 9.70 -24.37 1.03
N SER A 119 9.32 -23.09 1.12
CA SER A 119 9.13 -22.36 2.38
C SER A 119 7.93 -22.86 3.21
N GLY A 120 7.08 -23.71 2.64
CA GLY A 120 5.82 -24.11 3.23
C GLY A 120 4.68 -23.12 2.99
N ALA A 121 4.86 -22.03 2.22
CA ALA A 121 3.77 -21.18 1.76
C ALA A 121 2.92 -21.86 0.66
N ILE A 122 1.67 -21.43 0.45
CA ILE A 122 0.88 -21.83 -0.73
C ILE A 122 1.01 -20.67 -1.71
N ASP A 123 1.59 -20.95 -2.86
CA ASP A 123 1.57 -20.04 -3.99
C ASP A 123 0.31 -20.31 -4.80
N VAL A 124 -0.41 -19.25 -5.10
CA VAL A 124 -1.61 -19.22 -5.93
C VAL A 124 -1.27 -18.50 -7.21
N ALA A 125 -1.38 -19.19 -8.34
CA ALA A 125 -1.22 -18.61 -9.67
C ALA A 125 -2.59 -18.47 -10.33
N MET A 126 -2.87 -17.27 -10.84
CA MET A 126 -4.08 -16.93 -11.58
C MET A 126 -3.69 -16.37 -12.94
N THR A 127 -4.30 -16.88 -14.01
CA THR A 127 -4.06 -16.37 -15.37
C THR A 127 -5.21 -15.47 -15.79
N SER A 128 -4.88 -14.25 -16.24
CA SER A 128 -5.87 -13.31 -16.73
C SER A 128 -6.55 -13.81 -18.00
N VAL A 129 -7.64 -13.15 -18.39
CA VAL A 129 -8.15 -13.22 -19.77
C VAL A 129 -7.10 -12.71 -20.77
N GLU A 130 -7.34 -12.94 -22.06
CA GLU A 130 -6.47 -12.39 -23.12
C GLU A 130 -6.38 -10.86 -22.96
N PRO A 131 -5.17 -10.30 -22.84
CA PRO A 131 -5.03 -8.89 -22.55
C PRO A 131 -5.09 -8.02 -23.80
N SER A 132 -5.30 -6.72 -23.60
CA SER A 132 -5.30 -5.72 -24.66
C SER A 132 -4.58 -4.46 -24.20
N VAL A 133 -3.92 -3.75 -25.12
CA VAL A 133 -3.22 -2.50 -24.82
C VAL A 133 -3.57 -1.47 -25.89
N ARG A 134 -3.88 -0.24 -25.47
CA ARG A 134 -4.20 0.89 -26.36
C ARG A 134 -3.51 2.17 -25.91
N THR A 135 -3.42 3.14 -26.82
CA THR A 135 -2.97 4.50 -26.50
C THR A 135 -3.97 5.22 -25.61
N ILE A 136 -3.50 6.02 -24.66
CA ILE A 136 -4.32 7.02 -23.97
C ILE A 136 -4.50 8.21 -24.93
N ALA A 137 -5.71 8.78 -25.00
CA ALA A 137 -5.96 9.97 -25.81
C ALA A 137 -5.13 11.17 -25.27
N PRO A 138 -4.53 12.04 -26.11
CA PRO A 138 -3.62 13.08 -25.63
C PRO A 138 -4.21 14.06 -24.61
N ASP A 139 -5.48 14.44 -24.80
CA ASP A 139 -6.24 15.31 -23.89
C ASP A 139 -6.56 14.63 -22.56
N VAL A 140 -6.82 13.33 -22.59
CA VAL A 140 -7.02 12.50 -21.39
C VAL A 140 -5.70 12.33 -20.63
N LEU A 141 -4.59 12.09 -21.34
CA LEU A 141 -3.27 11.99 -20.73
C LEU A 141 -2.86 13.30 -20.05
N THR A 142 -3.10 14.44 -20.71
CA THR A 142 -2.82 15.77 -20.15
C THR A 142 -3.59 15.98 -18.84
N GLN A 143 -4.90 15.70 -18.84
CA GLN A 143 -5.73 15.80 -17.63
C GLN A 143 -5.25 14.85 -16.53
N LEU A 144 -4.87 13.62 -16.88
CA LEU A 144 -4.37 12.65 -15.91
C LEU A 144 -3.08 13.15 -15.25
N LEU A 145 -2.11 13.64 -16.03
CA LEU A 145 -0.86 14.19 -15.50
C LEU A 145 -1.11 15.41 -14.60
N ASP A 146 -1.99 16.32 -15.01
CA ASP A 146 -2.39 17.48 -14.20
C ASP A 146 -2.96 17.06 -12.83
N PHE A 147 -3.85 16.05 -12.82
CA PHE A 147 -4.44 15.54 -11.57
C PHE A 147 -3.47 14.77 -10.69
N LEU A 148 -2.34 14.31 -11.24
CA LEU A 148 -1.23 13.69 -10.53
C LEU A 148 -0.13 14.71 -10.16
N GLY A 149 -0.28 15.98 -10.55
CA GLY A 149 0.76 17.00 -10.38
C GLY A 149 2.09 16.61 -11.04
N LEU A 150 2.01 15.93 -12.18
CA LEU A 150 3.15 15.45 -12.95
C LEU A 150 3.25 16.21 -14.28
N GLU A 151 4.45 16.30 -14.81
CA GLU A 151 4.72 16.81 -16.15
C GLU A 151 5.01 15.66 -17.12
N ALA A 152 4.88 15.92 -18.42
CA ALA A 152 5.26 14.93 -19.44
C ALA A 152 6.73 14.50 -19.32
N ALA A 153 7.60 15.39 -18.83
CA ALA A 153 9.01 15.12 -18.60
C ALA A 153 9.28 14.15 -17.44
N ASP A 154 8.32 13.92 -16.53
CA ASP A 154 8.47 12.95 -15.45
C ASP A 154 8.30 11.49 -15.92
N ILE A 155 7.72 11.31 -17.11
CA ILE A 155 7.47 10.00 -17.71
C ILE A 155 8.75 9.44 -18.30
N ASP A 156 9.03 8.16 -18.02
CA ASP A 156 10.12 7.44 -18.64
C ASP A 156 9.82 7.15 -20.12
N GLU A 157 10.62 7.73 -21.02
CA GLU A 157 10.43 7.59 -22.48
C GLU A 157 10.53 6.14 -22.98
N ARG A 158 11.20 5.24 -22.23
CA ARG A 158 11.26 3.80 -22.53
C ARG A 158 9.89 3.12 -22.39
N PHE A 159 9.00 3.73 -21.60
CA PHE A 159 7.73 3.19 -21.19
C PHE A 159 6.60 4.22 -21.47
N PRO A 160 6.20 4.39 -22.75
CA PRO A 160 5.19 5.36 -23.12
C PRO A 160 3.82 5.05 -22.50
N PRO A 161 3.07 6.04 -21.99
CA PRO A 161 1.77 5.85 -21.35
C PRO A 161 0.76 5.06 -22.20
N ARG A 162 0.09 4.09 -21.59
CA ARG A 162 -0.93 3.23 -22.25
C ARG A 162 -2.08 2.91 -21.32
N GLU A 163 -3.20 2.52 -21.89
CA GLU A 163 -4.23 1.79 -21.17
C GLU A 163 -4.04 0.30 -21.43
N ALA A 164 -3.99 -0.50 -20.37
CA ALA A 164 -3.81 -1.94 -20.43
C ALA A 164 -4.96 -2.67 -19.74
N TYR A 165 -5.45 -3.69 -20.41
CA TYR A 165 -6.52 -4.56 -19.97
C TYR A 165 -6.01 -5.98 -19.75
N ALA A 166 -6.29 -6.53 -18.58
CA ALA A 166 -6.12 -7.93 -18.25
C ALA A 166 -7.26 -8.41 -17.32
N GLY A 167 -8.49 -7.97 -17.62
CA GLY A 167 -9.69 -8.16 -16.81
C GLY A 167 -10.34 -6.85 -16.39
N ASN A 168 -9.54 -5.82 -16.10
CA ASN A 168 -9.97 -4.43 -15.91
C ASN A 168 -9.08 -3.50 -16.73
N TRP A 169 -9.60 -2.33 -17.12
CA TRP A 169 -8.80 -1.28 -17.76
C TRP A 169 -8.04 -0.47 -16.70
N HIS A 170 -6.73 -0.35 -16.89
CA HIS A 170 -5.82 0.43 -16.08
C HIS A 170 -4.99 1.36 -16.99
N PRO A 171 -5.03 2.70 -16.84
CA PRO A 171 -3.98 3.53 -17.39
C PRO A 171 -2.68 3.25 -16.63
N ILE A 172 -1.58 3.12 -17.37
CA ILE A 172 -0.25 2.82 -16.86
C ILE A 172 0.69 3.96 -17.21
N LEU A 173 1.32 4.53 -16.18
CA LEU A 173 2.36 5.54 -16.26
C LEU A 173 3.62 4.99 -15.58
N VAL A 174 4.79 5.19 -16.18
CA VAL A 174 6.07 4.83 -15.55
C VAL A 174 6.89 6.11 -15.38
N LEU A 175 7.31 6.37 -14.16
CA LEU A 175 8.07 7.56 -13.80
C LEU A 175 9.56 7.28 -13.83
N GLN A 176 10.33 8.18 -14.45
CA GLN A 176 11.78 8.02 -14.57
C GLN A 176 12.52 8.20 -13.25
N ASP A 177 12.00 9.07 -12.37
CA ASP A 177 12.65 9.43 -11.10
C ASP A 177 11.96 8.78 -9.90
N ALA A 178 12.75 8.10 -9.07
CA ALA A 178 12.26 7.46 -7.85
C ALA A 178 11.71 8.46 -6.84
N GLY A 179 12.34 9.63 -6.72
CA GLY A 179 11.92 10.71 -5.82
C GLY A 179 10.53 11.24 -6.18
N VAL A 180 10.28 11.48 -7.47
CA VAL A 180 8.96 11.88 -8.00
C VAL A 180 7.93 10.77 -7.76
N PHE A 181 8.27 9.51 -8.01
CA PHE A 181 7.38 8.38 -7.72
C PHE A 181 6.91 8.32 -6.26
N HIS A 182 7.83 8.52 -5.31
CA HIS A 182 7.50 8.52 -3.89
C HIS A 182 6.71 9.78 -3.43
N GLN A 183 6.87 10.90 -4.13
CA GLN A 183 6.38 12.20 -3.67
C GLN A 183 5.19 12.75 -4.44
N PHE A 184 4.84 12.21 -5.61
CA PHE A 184 3.70 12.72 -6.37
C PHE A 184 2.43 12.68 -5.52
N ARG A 185 1.62 13.71 -5.70
CA ARG A 185 0.32 13.89 -5.05
C ARG A 185 -0.76 13.70 -6.09
N PHE A 186 -1.99 13.49 -5.68
CA PHE A 186 -3.08 13.42 -6.64
C PHE A 186 -4.34 14.02 -6.05
N ALA A 187 -5.24 14.48 -6.92
CA ALA A 187 -6.57 14.95 -6.54
C ALA A 187 -7.57 13.78 -6.59
N PRO A 188 -7.93 13.14 -5.45
CA PRO A 188 -8.67 11.87 -5.47
C PRO A 188 -10.01 11.97 -6.18
N SER A 189 -10.77 13.03 -5.93
CA SER A 189 -12.08 13.25 -6.56
C SER A 189 -11.98 13.49 -8.06
N ALA A 190 -10.92 14.16 -8.53
CA ALA A 190 -10.70 14.40 -9.95
C ALA A 190 -10.29 13.11 -10.68
N ILE A 191 -9.40 12.32 -10.08
CA ILE A 191 -9.03 11.00 -10.58
C ILE A 191 -10.26 10.07 -10.64
N ALA A 192 -11.09 10.04 -9.59
CA ALA A 192 -12.32 9.25 -9.58
C ALA A 192 -13.27 9.63 -10.72
N ALA A 193 -13.48 10.93 -10.95
CA ALA A 193 -14.31 11.42 -12.04
C ALA A 193 -13.74 11.06 -13.42
N LEU A 194 -12.42 11.19 -13.60
CA LEU A 194 -11.75 10.81 -14.84
C LEU A 194 -11.86 9.30 -15.11
N MET A 195 -11.61 8.46 -14.11
CA MET A 195 -11.78 7.01 -14.20
C MET A 195 -13.20 6.64 -14.63
N GLN A 196 -14.22 7.28 -14.04
CA GLN A 196 -15.62 7.06 -14.40
C GLN A 196 -15.92 7.49 -15.83
N ALA A 197 -15.41 8.65 -16.27
CA ALA A 197 -15.58 9.15 -17.63
C ALA A 197 -14.89 8.27 -18.69
N GLN A 198 -13.73 7.70 -18.37
CA GLN A 198 -12.97 6.84 -19.29
C GLN A 198 -13.35 5.35 -19.21
N GLY A 199 -14.21 4.97 -18.26
CA GLY A 199 -14.56 3.57 -18.03
C GLY A 199 -13.41 2.73 -17.47
N TRP A 200 -12.47 3.34 -16.75
CA TRP A 200 -11.39 2.64 -16.07
C TRP A 200 -11.93 2.03 -14.77
N THR A 201 -12.42 0.80 -14.87
CA THR A 201 -12.99 0.05 -13.73
C THR A 201 -11.94 -0.51 -12.77
N GLY A 202 -10.66 -0.47 -13.15
CA GLY A 202 -9.53 -0.85 -12.31
C GLY A 202 -8.99 0.31 -11.48
N THR A 203 -7.67 0.49 -11.52
CA THR A 203 -6.90 1.53 -10.82
C THR A 203 -6.13 2.37 -11.84
N VAL A 204 -5.73 3.58 -11.45
CA VAL A 204 -4.63 4.27 -12.15
C VAL A 204 -3.32 3.70 -11.63
N THR A 205 -2.55 3.05 -12.51
CA THR A 205 -1.30 2.38 -12.16
C THR A 205 -0.12 3.31 -12.46
N VAL A 206 0.57 3.74 -11.41
CA VAL A 206 1.83 4.50 -11.53
C VAL A 206 2.97 3.60 -11.09
N LEU A 207 4.02 3.52 -11.90
CA LEU A 207 5.15 2.63 -11.72
C LEU A 207 6.47 3.38 -11.68
N HIS A 208 7.50 2.75 -11.12
CA HIS A 208 8.90 3.11 -11.29
C HIS A 208 9.72 1.82 -11.40
N GLU A 209 10.66 1.75 -12.34
CA GLU A 209 11.57 0.60 -12.49
C GLU A 209 12.72 0.73 -11.47
N ALA A 210 12.67 -0.05 -10.38
CA ALA A 210 13.71 -0.05 -9.34
C ALA A 210 14.92 -0.92 -9.73
N GLY A 211 14.74 -1.83 -10.68
CA GLY A 211 15.77 -2.70 -11.23
C GLY A 211 15.25 -3.43 -12.47
N ALA A 212 16.12 -4.16 -13.15
CA ALA A 212 15.70 -4.98 -14.29
C ALA A 212 14.61 -5.96 -13.86
N ASP A 213 13.45 -5.92 -14.53
CA ASP A 213 12.26 -6.72 -14.21
C ASP A 213 11.68 -6.49 -12.80
N ASP A 214 12.03 -5.38 -12.13
CA ASP A 214 11.60 -5.05 -10.77
C ASP A 214 10.99 -3.64 -10.71
N PHE A 215 9.70 -3.57 -10.34
CA PHE A 215 8.92 -2.35 -10.38
C PHE A 215 8.28 -2.02 -9.02
N LEU A 216 8.36 -0.75 -8.63
CA LEU A 216 7.52 -0.19 -7.60
C LEU A 216 6.18 0.24 -8.22
N ALA A 217 5.09 0.06 -7.49
CA ALA A 217 3.75 0.42 -7.94
C ALA A 217 2.96 1.19 -6.88
N ARG A 218 2.21 2.19 -7.35
CA ARG A 218 1.11 2.85 -6.64
C ARG A 218 -0.14 2.73 -7.49
N ASN A 219 -1.20 2.17 -6.90
CA ASN A 219 -2.46 1.93 -7.59
C ASN A 219 -3.55 2.79 -6.99
N LEU A 220 -3.83 3.91 -7.66
CA LEU A 220 -4.82 4.86 -7.19
C LEU A 220 -6.21 4.30 -7.42
N PHE A 221 -6.99 4.24 -6.36
CA PHE A 221 -8.34 3.71 -6.36
C PHE A 221 -9.24 4.56 -5.44
N PRO A 222 -9.52 5.82 -5.82
CA PRO A 222 -10.27 6.77 -5.00
C PRO A 222 -11.77 6.46 -4.95
N VAL A 223 -12.12 5.28 -4.42
CA VAL A 223 -13.51 4.82 -4.21
C VAL A 223 -13.79 4.78 -2.71
N GLY A 224 -14.77 5.59 -2.28
CA GLY A 224 -15.17 5.67 -0.87
C GLY A 224 -14.06 6.25 0.01
N ARG A 225 -13.56 5.47 0.97
CA ARG A 225 -12.47 5.86 1.90
C ARG A 225 -11.10 5.40 1.45
N ILE A 226 -11.04 4.49 0.47
CA ILE A 226 -9.78 3.99 -0.07
C ILE A 226 -9.31 5.00 -1.12
N THR A 227 -8.05 5.39 -1.03
CA THR A 227 -7.42 6.28 -2.01
C THR A 227 -6.39 5.53 -2.87
N GLU A 228 -5.71 4.56 -2.29
CA GLU A 228 -4.80 3.64 -2.97
C GLU A 228 -5.05 2.21 -2.47
N ASP A 229 -5.00 1.25 -3.38
CA ASP A 229 -5.14 -0.18 -3.06
C ASP A 229 -3.76 -0.77 -2.72
N PRO A 230 -3.61 -1.55 -1.62
CA PRO A 230 -2.30 -2.05 -1.20
C PRO A 230 -1.74 -3.16 -2.11
N ALA A 231 -2.58 -3.98 -2.73
CA ALA A 231 -2.15 -4.97 -3.72
C ALA A 231 -3.22 -5.23 -4.78
N THR A 232 -2.91 -4.95 -6.04
CA THR A 232 -3.88 -4.98 -7.14
C THR A 232 -3.49 -6.00 -8.21
N GLY A 233 -4.00 -7.23 -8.10
CA GLY A 233 -3.67 -8.32 -9.03
C GLY A 233 -4.00 -8.01 -10.50
N SER A 234 -5.13 -7.34 -10.78
CA SER A 234 -5.50 -6.97 -12.16
C SER A 234 -4.57 -5.90 -12.74
N ALA A 235 -4.12 -4.94 -11.92
CA ALA A 235 -3.12 -3.96 -12.33
C ALA A 235 -1.79 -4.63 -12.65
N ALA A 236 -1.34 -5.57 -11.81
CA ALA A 236 -0.12 -6.35 -12.05
C ALA A 236 -0.19 -7.17 -13.35
N ALA A 237 -1.33 -7.81 -13.62
CA ALA A 237 -1.57 -8.50 -14.88
C ALA A 237 -1.56 -7.53 -16.08
N SER A 238 -2.21 -6.37 -15.96
CA SER A 238 -2.19 -5.30 -16.97
C SER A 238 -0.79 -4.74 -17.21
N THR A 239 0.04 -4.61 -16.17
CA THR A 239 1.46 -4.24 -16.29
C THR A 239 2.24 -5.27 -17.09
N GLY A 240 2.06 -6.57 -16.81
CA GLY A 240 2.69 -7.62 -17.62
C GLY A 240 2.27 -7.58 -19.09
N ALA A 241 1.00 -7.30 -19.36
CA ALA A 241 0.49 -7.14 -20.73
C ALA A 241 1.10 -5.91 -21.43
N TYR A 242 1.21 -4.80 -20.71
CA TYR A 242 1.83 -3.57 -21.17
C TYR A 242 3.31 -3.77 -21.53
N LEU A 243 4.09 -4.35 -20.61
CA LEU A 243 5.50 -4.65 -20.84
C LEU A 243 5.69 -5.64 -22.02
N ARG A 244 4.77 -6.59 -22.19
CA ARG A 244 4.75 -7.48 -23.37
C ARG A 244 4.50 -6.73 -24.67
N ALA A 245 3.53 -5.83 -24.68
CA ALA A 245 3.18 -5.04 -25.87
C ALA A 245 4.31 -4.10 -26.30
N LEU A 246 5.13 -3.63 -25.35
CA LEU A 246 6.33 -2.85 -25.64
C LEU A 246 7.53 -3.68 -26.09
N GLY A 247 7.45 -5.02 -26.00
CA GLY A 247 8.58 -5.91 -26.26
C GLY A 247 9.65 -5.89 -25.16
N TYR A 248 9.38 -5.25 -24.02
CA TYR A 248 10.28 -5.22 -22.85
C TYR A 248 10.31 -6.59 -22.16
N ALA A 249 9.15 -7.24 -22.01
CA ALA A 249 9.03 -8.57 -21.39
C ALA A 249 8.47 -9.58 -22.40
N SER A 250 9.08 -10.76 -22.54
CA SER A 250 8.57 -11.80 -23.46
C SER A 250 9.09 -13.19 -23.08
N GLY A 251 8.52 -14.24 -23.70
CA GLY A 251 9.08 -15.59 -23.60
C GLY A 251 9.05 -16.21 -22.20
N GLY A 252 8.17 -15.76 -21.31
CA GLY A 252 8.11 -16.22 -19.93
C GLY A 252 8.91 -15.37 -18.94
N SER A 253 9.26 -14.13 -19.30
CA SER A 253 9.79 -13.13 -18.36
C SER A 253 9.00 -13.13 -17.05
N ARG A 254 9.72 -12.99 -15.93
CA ARG A 254 9.17 -12.89 -14.60
C ARG A 254 9.42 -11.49 -14.07
N ILE A 255 8.35 -10.72 -13.91
CA ILE A 255 8.39 -9.35 -13.38
C ILE A 255 7.98 -9.40 -11.91
N THR A 256 8.70 -8.63 -11.09
CA THR A 256 8.37 -8.43 -9.68
C THR A 256 7.77 -7.04 -9.51
N ILE A 257 6.65 -6.96 -8.79
CA ILE A 257 5.97 -5.69 -8.51
C ILE A 257 5.80 -5.54 -7.00
N HIS A 258 6.43 -4.51 -6.44
CA HIS A 258 6.29 -4.08 -5.06
C HIS A 258 5.21 -3.00 -4.96
N GLN A 259 4.20 -3.20 -4.13
CA GLN A 259 3.07 -2.29 -3.99
C GLN A 259 2.75 -2.05 -2.51
N GLY A 260 2.00 -0.99 -2.21
CA GLY A 260 1.32 -0.86 -0.92
C GLY A 260 2.17 -0.32 0.24
N ALA A 261 3.49 -0.16 0.05
CA ALA A 261 4.36 0.46 1.06
C ALA A 261 3.90 1.87 1.48
N HIS A 262 3.40 2.67 0.53
CA HIS A 262 2.89 4.03 0.78
C HIS A 262 1.61 4.07 1.63
N VAL A 263 0.89 2.95 1.73
CA VAL A 263 -0.30 2.79 2.58
C VAL A 263 -0.05 1.83 3.76
N GLY A 264 1.22 1.58 4.09
CA GLY A 264 1.62 0.78 5.25
C GLY A 264 1.35 -0.73 5.13
N ARG A 265 1.11 -1.22 3.92
CA ARG A 265 0.75 -2.61 3.63
C ARG A 265 1.63 -3.13 2.47
N PRO A 266 2.94 -3.32 2.69
CA PRO A 266 3.86 -3.75 1.64
C PRO A 266 3.45 -5.11 1.06
N SER A 267 3.45 -5.18 -0.25
CA SER A 267 2.93 -6.30 -1.02
C SER A 267 3.81 -6.64 -2.20
N LEU A 268 3.89 -7.94 -2.48
CA LEU A 268 4.71 -8.49 -3.55
C LEU A 268 3.84 -9.29 -4.52
N LEU A 269 3.82 -8.88 -5.79
CA LEU A 269 3.14 -9.61 -6.87
C LEU A 269 4.19 -10.10 -7.87
N THR A 270 4.19 -11.40 -8.14
CA THR A 270 5.02 -11.99 -9.21
C THR A 270 4.17 -12.10 -10.48
N VAL A 271 4.67 -11.57 -11.59
CA VAL A 271 3.97 -11.60 -12.88
C VAL A 271 4.78 -12.40 -13.88
N ASN A 272 4.24 -13.51 -14.39
CA ASN A 272 4.83 -14.26 -15.49
C ASN A 272 4.18 -13.83 -16.80
N VAL A 273 5.02 -13.48 -17.78
CA VAL A 273 4.61 -12.91 -19.07
C VAL A 273 4.83 -13.93 -20.19
N PRO A 274 3.83 -14.76 -20.53
CA PRO A 274 3.96 -15.72 -21.62
C PRO A 274 3.95 -15.01 -22.97
N THR A 275 4.48 -15.68 -24.00
CA THR A 275 4.53 -15.15 -25.38
C THR A 275 3.13 -14.86 -25.95
N ARG A 276 2.12 -15.64 -25.55
CA ARG A 276 0.71 -15.51 -25.98
C ARG A 276 -0.19 -15.92 -24.81
N GLY A 277 -1.46 -15.53 -24.85
CA GLY A 277 -2.40 -15.84 -23.78
C GLY A 277 -2.45 -14.76 -22.70
N GLY A 278 -3.24 -15.04 -21.67
CA GLY A 278 -3.31 -14.26 -20.44
C GLY A 278 -1.99 -14.13 -19.71
N ILE A 279 -1.91 -13.12 -18.83
CA ILE A 279 -0.79 -12.87 -17.95
C ILE A 279 -1.03 -13.60 -16.63
N THR A 280 -0.03 -14.30 -16.12
CA THR A 280 -0.17 -15.05 -14.86
C THR A 280 0.37 -14.22 -13.70
N VAL A 281 -0.47 -13.97 -12.71
CA VAL A 281 -0.07 -13.33 -11.44
C VAL A 281 -0.02 -14.40 -10.36
N THR A 282 1.10 -14.45 -9.65
CA THR A 282 1.34 -15.37 -8.54
C THR A 282 1.49 -14.57 -7.25
N GLY A 283 0.83 -15.05 -6.20
CA GLY A 283 0.99 -14.57 -4.83
C GLY A 283 0.59 -15.62 -3.81
N SER A 284 0.85 -15.34 -2.55
CA SER A 284 0.43 -16.17 -1.41
C SER A 284 -0.56 -15.39 -0.54
N ALA A 285 -1.09 -16.04 0.49
CA ALA A 285 -1.85 -15.38 1.53
C ALA A 285 -1.50 -16.00 2.89
N SER A 286 -1.61 -15.19 3.95
CA SER A 286 -1.36 -15.63 5.32
C SER A 286 -2.55 -15.29 6.21
N PRO A 287 -2.93 -16.15 7.18
CA PRO A 287 -3.98 -15.82 8.13
C PRO A 287 -3.66 -14.55 8.91
N ILE A 288 -4.63 -13.64 9.04
CA ILE A 288 -4.57 -12.53 9.98
C ILE A 288 -5.07 -13.08 11.31
N GLY A 289 -4.24 -13.02 12.35
CA GLY A 289 -4.65 -13.41 13.70
C GLY A 289 -5.93 -12.69 14.10
N ALA A 290 -6.81 -13.33 14.88
CA ALA A 290 -7.98 -12.64 15.40
C ALA A 290 -7.50 -11.47 16.27
N GLU A 291 -7.64 -10.24 15.77
CA GLU A 291 -7.37 -9.07 16.62
C GLU A 291 -8.37 -9.06 17.78
N PRO A 292 -7.91 -8.74 19.00
CA PRO A 292 -8.81 -8.39 20.09
C PRO A 292 -9.70 -7.23 19.65
N SER A 293 -10.99 -7.34 19.96
CA SER A 293 -11.96 -6.26 19.75
C SER A 293 -11.43 -4.91 20.23
N SER A 294 -11.37 -3.94 19.31
CA SER A 294 -11.38 -2.49 19.53
C SER A 294 -10.70 -1.99 20.82
N GLY A 295 -9.46 -1.51 20.70
CA GLY A 295 -8.82 -0.74 21.76
C GLY A 295 -7.48 -0.15 21.32
N GLN A 296 -7.46 1.18 21.22
CA GLN A 296 -6.30 2.07 21.06
C GLN A 296 -5.68 2.20 19.66
N ASN A 297 -5.77 3.43 19.15
CA ASN A 297 -4.89 3.98 18.12
C ASN A 297 -3.44 3.79 18.57
N ASP A 298 -2.77 2.75 18.07
CA ASP A 298 -1.32 2.65 18.18
C ASP A 298 -0.70 3.54 17.10
N THR A 299 -0.33 4.76 17.51
CA THR A 299 0.48 5.65 16.70
C THR A 299 1.88 5.04 16.54
N THR A 300 2.08 4.37 15.42
CA THR A 300 3.36 4.15 14.71
C THR A 300 4.59 3.98 15.61
N ARG A 301 4.87 2.75 16.07
CA ARG A 301 6.18 2.42 16.64
C ARG A 301 7.24 2.31 15.54
N TYR A 302 8.10 3.32 15.41
CA TYR A 302 9.30 3.23 14.58
C TYR A 302 10.28 2.21 15.19
N SER A 303 10.68 1.18 14.43
CA SER A 303 11.61 0.14 14.89
C SER A 303 13.09 0.59 14.88
N GLY A 304 13.43 1.71 14.24
CA GLY A 304 14.79 2.29 14.17
C GLY A 304 15.10 3.40 15.19
N ASN A 305 16.34 3.92 15.19
CA ASN A 305 16.79 4.94 16.16
C ASN A 305 16.00 6.26 16.08
N ILE A 306 15.39 6.57 14.92
CA ILE A 306 14.51 7.72 14.75
C ILE A 306 13.15 7.41 15.36
N THR A 307 12.71 8.22 16.32
CA THR A 307 11.42 8.08 17.01
C THR A 307 10.35 9.02 16.49
N GLY A 308 10.72 10.02 15.70
CA GLY A 308 9.77 10.99 15.15
C GLY A 308 10.44 12.20 14.49
N VAL A 309 9.60 13.04 13.87
CA VAL A 309 9.99 14.34 13.31
C VAL A 309 9.03 15.38 13.87
N LEU A 310 9.58 16.47 14.40
CA LEU A 310 8.80 17.57 14.96
C LEU A 310 8.66 18.70 13.94
N ALA A 311 7.42 19.10 13.68
CA ALA A 311 7.12 20.30 12.92
C ALA A 311 7.35 21.53 13.80
N ARG A 312 8.33 22.38 13.42
CA ARG A 312 8.58 23.63 14.12
C ARG A 312 7.56 24.70 13.74
N VAL A 313 6.95 25.31 14.74
CA VAL A 313 6.03 26.44 14.56
C VAL A 313 6.55 27.62 15.37
N TYR A 314 6.87 28.72 14.70
CA TYR A 314 7.30 29.94 15.36
C TYR A 314 6.11 30.84 15.65
N VAL A 315 5.91 31.20 16.91
CA VAL A 315 4.77 32.01 17.37
C VAL A 315 5.25 33.25 18.12
N ASN A 316 4.42 34.30 18.08
CA ASN A 316 4.69 35.53 18.85
C ASN A 316 4.35 35.34 20.34
N ASP A 317 3.33 34.54 20.63
CA ASP A 317 2.85 34.23 21.98
C ASP A 317 2.52 32.73 22.08
N LEU A 318 3.25 32.04 22.94
CA LEU A 318 3.11 30.60 23.17
C LEU A 318 1.76 30.26 23.82
N ASP A 319 1.32 31.06 24.78
CA ASP A 319 0.11 30.80 25.57
C ASP A 319 -1.15 31.00 24.72
N ALA A 320 -1.13 31.97 23.81
CA ALA A 320 -2.22 32.19 22.86
C ALA A 320 -2.31 31.10 21.77
N ALA A 321 -1.17 30.50 21.38
CA ALA A 321 -1.12 29.53 20.29
C ALA A 321 -1.52 28.11 20.72
N LEU A 322 -1.16 27.70 21.93
CA LEU A 322 -1.31 26.32 22.40
C LEU A 322 -2.72 25.73 22.30
N PRO A 323 -3.82 26.45 22.64
CA PRO A 323 -5.16 25.89 22.56
C PRO A 323 -5.57 25.39 21.17
N LEU A 324 -5.00 25.96 20.10
CA LEU A 324 -5.24 25.47 18.74
C LEU A 324 -4.58 24.11 18.54
N TYR A 325 -3.31 23.97 18.90
CA TYR A 325 -2.54 22.75 18.69
C TYR A 325 -3.04 21.61 19.56
N GLU A 326 -3.42 21.87 20.82
CA GLU A 326 -4.05 20.88 21.70
C GLU A 326 -5.34 20.30 21.08
N ARG A 327 -6.15 21.14 20.41
CA ARG A 327 -7.35 20.67 19.70
C ARG A 327 -7.03 19.89 18.44
N LEU A 328 -5.99 20.28 17.70
CA LEU A 328 -5.59 19.61 16.46
C LEU A 328 -4.99 18.23 16.72
N THR A 329 -4.25 18.07 17.82
CA THR A 329 -3.59 16.81 18.16
C THR A 329 -4.42 15.92 19.09
N GLY A 330 -5.41 16.49 19.78
CA GLY A 330 -6.12 15.80 20.87
C GLY A 330 -5.28 15.63 22.14
N ASP A 331 -4.09 16.25 22.18
CA ASP A 331 -3.18 16.25 23.33
C ASP A 331 -3.46 17.47 24.21
N HIS A 332 -3.98 17.23 25.40
CA HIS A 332 -4.37 18.27 26.36
C HIS A 332 -3.31 18.56 27.43
N ALA A 333 -2.13 17.96 27.32
CA ALA A 333 -1.04 18.11 28.30
C ALA A 333 0.27 18.50 27.59
N PRO A 334 0.35 19.70 26.99
CA PRO A 334 1.54 20.13 26.27
C PRO A 334 2.74 20.21 27.22
N HIS A 335 3.86 19.58 26.85
CA HIS A 335 5.08 19.65 27.64
C HIS A 335 5.83 20.95 27.35
N ARG A 336 5.88 21.84 28.34
CA ARG A 336 6.45 23.20 28.22
C ARG A 336 7.84 23.25 28.85
N PHE A 337 8.79 23.89 28.17
CA PHE A 337 10.16 24.05 28.65
C PHE A 337 10.80 25.34 28.11
N THR A 338 11.96 25.71 28.65
CA THR A 338 12.72 26.90 28.23
C THR A 338 14.10 26.51 27.74
N TYR A 339 14.60 27.23 26.73
CA TYR A 339 15.97 27.08 26.25
C TYR A 339 16.57 28.44 25.92
N GLY A 340 17.60 28.85 26.67
CA GLY A 340 18.11 30.22 26.62
C GLY A 340 16.98 31.23 26.91
N THR A 341 16.75 32.15 25.97
CA THR A 341 15.65 33.13 26.04
C THR A 341 14.33 32.66 25.42
N MET A 342 14.32 31.46 24.83
CA MET A 342 13.15 30.92 24.12
C MET A 342 12.22 30.16 25.07
N ARG A 343 10.92 30.30 24.83
CA ARG A 343 9.87 29.48 25.46
C ARG A 343 9.38 28.47 24.43
N LEU A 344 9.31 27.20 24.80
CA LEU A 344 8.94 26.12 23.91
C LEU A 344 7.84 25.26 24.52
N ALA A 345 7.05 24.63 23.65
CA ALA A 345 6.14 23.57 24.04
C ALA A 345 6.07 22.50 22.96
N THR A 346 6.06 21.23 23.36
CA THR A 346 5.73 20.11 22.50
C THR A 346 4.26 19.72 22.69
N VAL A 347 3.53 19.62 21.58
CA VAL A 347 2.12 19.20 21.54
C VAL A 347 1.97 18.22 20.38
N GLY A 348 1.78 16.93 20.67
CA GLY A 348 1.88 15.89 19.64
C GLY A 348 3.18 16.00 18.81
N THR A 349 3.06 16.15 17.49
CA THR A 349 4.19 16.27 16.55
C THR A 349 4.66 17.72 16.32
N PHE A 350 4.13 18.69 17.05
CA PHE A 350 4.51 20.10 16.92
C PHE A 350 5.48 20.53 18.02
N LEU A 351 6.55 21.23 17.63
CA LEU A 351 7.40 22.01 18.52
C LEU A 351 7.08 23.50 18.33
N ILE A 352 6.32 24.08 19.27
CA ILE A 352 5.91 25.48 19.24
C ILE A 352 6.98 26.32 19.93
N ILE A 353 7.50 27.34 19.25
CA ILE A 353 8.68 28.11 19.66
C ILE A 353 8.35 29.60 19.69
N GLN A 354 8.50 30.22 20.86
CA GLN A 354 8.40 31.67 21.05
C GLN A 354 9.78 32.26 21.31
N GLY A 355 10.08 33.40 20.67
CA GLY A 355 11.29 34.19 20.92
C GLY A 355 12.56 33.72 20.18
N ALA A 356 12.43 32.84 19.18
CA ALA A 356 13.58 32.38 18.40
C ALA A 356 14.22 33.50 17.55
N PRO A 357 15.55 33.73 17.67
CA PRO A 357 16.31 34.62 16.78
C PRO A 357 16.18 34.22 15.32
N ALA A 358 16.34 35.17 14.39
CA ALA A 358 16.20 34.93 12.95
C ALA A 358 17.15 33.82 12.44
N GLU A 359 18.35 33.73 13.01
CA GLU A 359 19.38 32.71 12.72
C GLU A 359 18.96 31.29 13.13
N VAL A 360 18.06 31.15 14.11
CA VAL A 360 17.55 29.84 14.55
C VAL A 360 16.42 29.38 13.64
N ARG A 361 15.68 30.33 13.04
CA ARG A 361 14.55 30.05 12.11
C ARG A 361 14.99 29.40 10.79
N THR A 362 16.27 29.39 10.46
CA THR A 362 16.80 28.85 9.20
C THR A 362 17.09 27.35 9.23
N HIS A 363 16.94 26.68 10.38
CA HIS A 363 17.12 25.23 10.47
C HIS A 363 15.84 24.50 10.05
N ALA A 364 15.93 23.60 9.07
CA ALA A 364 14.76 23.06 8.36
C ALA A 364 13.98 21.99 9.14
N THR A 365 14.64 21.18 9.98
CA THR A 365 14.01 19.97 10.55
C THR A 365 14.56 19.65 11.95
N THR A 366 13.67 19.22 12.86
CA THR A 366 14.03 18.57 14.14
C THR A 366 13.60 17.11 14.10
N VAL A 367 14.54 16.20 14.37
CA VAL A 367 14.33 14.76 14.40
C VAL A 367 14.54 14.26 15.83
N THR A 368 13.61 13.44 16.32
CA THR A 368 13.71 12.87 17.66
C THR A 368 14.30 11.47 17.57
N VAL A 369 15.19 11.12 18.51
CA VAL A 369 15.94 9.86 18.50
C VAL A 369 15.94 9.17 19.85
N ARG A 370 16.23 7.86 19.86
CA ARG A 370 16.40 7.09 21.11
C ARG A 370 17.79 7.22 21.70
N ASP A 371 18.79 7.28 20.84
CA ASP A 371 20.20 7.38 21.22
C ASP A 371 20.93 8.37 20.30
N ILE A 372 21.44 9.45 20.89
CA ILE A 372 22.19 10.47 20.14
C ILE A 372 23.55 9.96 19.66
N GLY A 373 24.15 8.98 20.36
CA GLY A 373 25.44 8.39 19.99
C GLY A 373 25.38 7.69 18.64
N THR A 374 24.34 6.89 18.42
CA THR A 374 24.05 6.27 17.12
C THR A 374 23.94 7.30 15.98
N VAL A 375 23.43 8.51 16.25
CA VAL A 375 23.36 9.59 15.24
C VAL A 375 24.75 10.12 14.91
N VAL A 376 25.60 10.35 15.91
CA VAL A 376 26.98 10.83 15.71
C VAL A 376 27.76 9.87 14.81
N ASP A 377 27.69 8.58 15.10
CA ASP A 377 28.38 7.54 14.33
C ASP A 377 27.86 7.47 12.87
N ALA A 378 26.53 7.56 12.68
CA ALA A 378 25.93 7.54 11.36
C ALA A 378 26.31 8.76 10.51
N ILE A 379 26.30 9.96 11.10
CA ILE A 379 26.70 11.21 10.41
C ILE A 379 28.18 11.16 10.02
N ALA A 380 29.05 10.72 10.93
CA ALA A 380 30.48 10.59 10.65
C ALA A 380 30.75 9.54 9.55
N GLY A 381 30.09 8.38 9.62
CA GLY A 381 30.23 7.30 8.63
C GLY A 381 29.76 7.69 7.22
N ALA A 382 28.79 8.59 7.12
CA ALA A 382 28.29 9.11 5.85
C ALA A 382 29.11 10.29 5.28
N GLY A 383 30.08 10.83 6.03
CA GLY A 383 30.86 12.01 5.62
C GLY A 383 30.16 13.35 5.92
N GLY A 384 29.19 13.37 6.82
CA GLY A 384 28.59 14.59 7.35
C GLY A 384 29.47 15.27 8.41
N THR A 385 29.04 16.44 8.87
CA THR A 385 29.78 17.24 9.88
C THR A 385 28.87 17.65 11.02
N LEU A 386 29.37 17.57 12.26
CA LEU A 386 28.68 18.15 13.42
C LEU A 386 28.92 19.66 13.44
N LEU A 387 27.84 20.43 13.46
CA LEU A 387 27.88 21.89 13.56
C LEU A 387 27.76 22.35 15.02
N GLU A 388 26.97 21.63 15.83
CA GLU A 388 26.77 21.90 17.26
C GLU A 388 26.54 20.57 18.01
N GLY A 389 27.02 20.48 19.25
CA GLY A 389 26.84 19.29 20.10
C GLY A 389 27.69 18.08 19.66
N PRO A 390 27.44 16.87 20.21
CA PRO A 390 26.37 16.56 21.16
C PRO A 390 26.53 17.27 22.50
N ALA A 391 25.44 17.83 23.03
CA ALA A 391 25.38 18.53 24.30
C ALA A 391 24.09 18.20 25.08
N PRO A 392 24.09 18.20 26.42
CA PRO A 392 22.89 17.94 27.21
C PRO A 392 21.83 19.02 27.00
N GLY A 393 20.56 18.62 26.92
CA GLY A 393 19.40 19.51 26.78
C GLY A 393 18.22 19.09 27.67
N PRO A 394 17.16 19.91 27.75
CA PRO A 394 16.02 19.69 28.65
C PRO A 394 15.25 18.39 28.41
N ASN A 395 15.27 17.85 27.19
CA ASN A 395 14.54 16.64 26.79
C ASN A 395 15.46 15.42 26.57
N GLY A 396 16.77 15.57 26.78
CA GLY A 396 17.82 14.64 26.36
C GLY A 396 18.93 15.36 25.60
N ALA A 397 19.98 14.63 25.20
CA ALA A 397 21.09 15.23 24.46
C ALA A 397 20.66 15.70 23.07
N ARG A 398 21.25 16.80 22.58
CA ARG A 398 20.98 17.34 21.23
C ARG A 398 22.26 17.57 20.45
N LEU A 399 22.14 17.52 19.12
CA LEU A 399 23.18 17.98 18.19
C LEU A 399 22.55 18.63 16.95
N ILE A 400 23.32 19.44 16.25
CA ILE A 400 23.02 19.91 14.90
C ILE A 400 24.09 19.35 13.97
N ALA A 401 23.66 18.67 12.91
CA ALA A 401 24.57 18.11 11.91
C ALA A 401 24.25 18.65 10.52
N ARG A 402 25.30 18.81 9.71
CA ARG A 402 25.20 18.97 8.26
C ARG A 402 25.45 17.63 7.60
N HIS A 403 24.47 17.17 6.82
CA HIS A 403 24.57 15.96 6.03
C HIS A 403 25.46 16.17 4.80
N PRO A 404 25.93 15.10 4.14
CA PRO A 404 26.80 15.20 2.95
C PRO A 404 26.16 15.95 1.78
N ASP A 405 24.83 15.92 1.69
CA ASP A 405 24.01 16.63 0.71
C ASP A 405 23.82 18.13 1.02
N GLY A 406 24.40 18.61 2.14
CA GLY A 406 24.34 20.00 2.59
C GLY A 406 23.17 20.33 3.51
N ASN A 407 22.22 19.41 3.72
CA ASN A 407 21.08 19.63 4.62
C ASN A 407 21.54 19.78 6.07
N VAL A 408 20.91 20.70 6.81
CA VAL A 408 21.19 20.92 8.24
C VAL A 408 20.00 20.47 9.07
N VAL A 409 20.23 19.48 9.94
CA VAL A 409 19.21 18.82 10.75
C VAL A 409 19.58 18.91 12.22
N GLU A 410 18.59 19.24 13.06
CA GLU A 410 18.73 19.12 14.52
C GLU A 410 18.21 17.75 14.96
N TYR A 411 18.98 17.07 15.81
CA TYR A 411 18.61 15.83 16.47
C TYR A 411 18.47 16.05 17.96
N ILE A 412 17.39 15.52 18.54
CA ILE A 412 17.11 15.59 19.97
C ILE A 412 16.82 14.16 20.45
N GLU A 413 17.62 13.67 21.38
CA GLU A 413 17.29 12.47 22.13
C GLU A 413 16.10 12.78 23.03
N ILE A 414 15.06 11.94 23.01
CA ILE A 414 13.93 12.04 23.93
C ILE A 414 14.09 10.96 24.99
N ILE A 415 14.32 11.38 26.23
CA ILE A 415 14.31 10.49 27.39
C ILE A 415 12.85 10.40 27.86
N GLU A 416 12.21 9.24 27.67
CA GLU A 416 10.91 8.97 28.28
C GLU A 416 11.06 9.02 29.81
N GLY A 417 10.38 9.99 30.44
CA GLY A 417 10.38 10.21 31.89
C GLY A 417 9.17 9.63 32.60
#